data_AF-A0A536JM51-F1
#
_entry.id   AF-A0A536JM51-F1
#
_cell.length_a   1.000
_cell.length_b   1.000
_cell.length_c   1.000
_cell.angle_alpha   90.00
_cell.angle_beta   90.00
_cell.angle_gamma   90.00
#
_symmetry.space_group_name_H-M   'P 1'
#
loop_
_entity.id
_entity.type
_entity.pdbx_description
1 polymer ?
#
loop_
_entity_poly.entity_id
_entity_poly.type
_entity_poly.pdbx_seq_one_letter_code
_entity_poly.pdbx_strand_id
1 'polypeptide(L)'
;MTQDLLIYVVGALLAAIVVAAALYWRYPWSRKRGRFGIAAIATFVTWIVWRVVLQLSNADNLDVDNPLLLGLSAQDVGSGVLAFLLTALPMGLIIDRDGPANRVVAIAAIAGALAILVDRFI
;
A
#
# COMPACT_ATOMS: atom_id res chain seq x y z
N MET A 1 -10.37 20.16 7.20
CA MET A 1 -8.90 20.08 6.97
C MET A 1 -8.16 19.26 8.03
N THR A 2 -8.25 19.56 9.33
CA THR A 2 -7.53 18.78 10.37
C THR A 2 -8.15 17.40 10.65
N GLN A 3 -9.48 17.27 10.62
CA GLN A 3 -10.17 15.97 10.75
C GLN A 3 -9.89 15.05 9.56
N ASP A 4 -9.92 15.58 8.34
CA ASP A 4 -9.67 14.79 7.11
C ASP A 4 -8.24 14.24 7.10
N LEU A 5 -7.26 15.05 7.54
CA LEU A 5 -5.88 14.59 7.68
C LEU A 5 -5.76 13.46 8.71
N LEU A 6 -6.45 13.57 9.85
CA LEU A 6 -6.39 12.57 10.92
C LEU A 6 -6.97 11.23 10.44
N ILE A 7 -8.11 11.24 9.75
CA ILE A 7 -8.73 10.03 9.18
C ILE A 7 -7.75 9.34 8.24
N TYR A 8 -7.11 10.08 7.33
CA TYR A 8 -6.14 9.51 6.39
C TYR A 8 -4.89 8.96 7.08
N VAL A 9 -4.36 9.65 8.09
CA VAL A 9 -3.19 9.15 8.83
C VAL A 9 -3.53 7.88 9.60
N VAL A 10 -4.71 7.82 10.21
CA VAL A 10 -5.22 6.60 10.87
C VAL A 10 -5.42 5.48 9.85
N GLY A 11 -5.99 5.77 8.68
CA GLY A 11 -6.13 4.82 7.59
C GLY A 11 -4.80 4.28 7.08
N ALA A 12 -3.81 5.15 6.90
CA ALA A 12 -2.46 4.78 6.52
C ALA A 12 -1.80 3.85 7.56
N LEU A 13 -1.99 4.14 8.85
CA LEU A 13 -1.51 3.28 9.94
C LEU A 13 -2.22 1.92 9.93
N LEU A 14 -3.55 1.90 9.75
CA LEU A 14 -4.33 0.67 9.67
C LEU A 14 -3.87 -0.18 8.48
N ALA A 15 -3.70 0.41 7.30
CA ALA A 15 -3.20 -0.28 6.10
C ALA A 15 -1.80 -0.88 6.35
N ALA A 16 -0.89 -0.12 6.94
CA ALA A 16 0.45 -0.60 7.28
C ALA A 16 0.42 -1.76 8.29
N ILE A 17 -0.42 -1.67 9.32
CA ILE A 17 -0.61 -2.74 10.31
C ILE A 17 -1.19 -4.00 9.65
N VAL A 18 -2.20 -3.84 8.78
CA VAL A 18 -2.82 -4.96 8.06
C VAL A 18 -1.82 -5.67 7.16
N VAL A 19 -1.00 -4.92 6.40
CA VAL A 19 0.08 -5.47 5.57
C VAL A 19 1.12 -6.18 6.43
N ALA A 20 1.58 -5.55 7.52
CA ALA A 20 2.55 -6.14 8.43
C ALA A 20 2.03 -7.46 9.02
N ALA A 21 0.79 -7.46 9.53
CA ALA A 21 0.16 -8.61 10.16
C ALA A 21 -0.06 -9.76 9.16
N ALA A 22 -0.58 -9.45 7.97
CA ALA A 22 -0.79 -10.43 6.91
C ALA A 22 0.53 -11.09 6.51
N LEU A 23 1.58 -10.30 6.26
CA LEU A 23 2.90 -10.83 5.90
C LEU A 23 3.52 -11.62 7.05
N TYR A 24 3.46 -11.12 8.27
CA TYR A 24 4.09 -11.74 9.43
C TYR A 24 3.45 -13.09 9.79
N TRP A 25 2.12 -13.16 9.83
CA TRP A 25 1.42 -14.40 10.21
C TRP A 25 1.34 -15.41 9.07
N ARG A 26 0.98 -14.99 7.86
CA ARG A 26 0.70 -15.94 6.76
C ARG A 26 1.96 -16.45 6.06
N TYR A 27 3.05 -15.67 6.10
CA TYR A 27 4.24 -15.92 5.30
C TYR A 27 5.53 -15.90 6.15
N PRO A 28 5.97 -17.03 6.70
CA PRO A 28 7.15 -17.10 7.58
C PRO A 28 8.44 -16.55 6.95
N TRP A 29 8.55 -16.62 5.63
CA TRP A 29 9.69 -16.11 4.86
C TRP A 29 9.75 -14.57 4.80
N SER A 30 8.67 -13.86 5.13
CA SER A 30 8.64 -12.39 5.25
C SER A 30 9.33 -11.89 6.52
N ARG A 31 9.45 -12.75 7.54
CA ARG A 31 10.10 -12.42 8.82
C ARG A 31 11.61 -12.27 8.67
N LYS A 32 12.21 -13.01 7.74
CA LYS A 32 13.63 -12.90 7.43
C LYS A 32 13.94 -11.50 6.92
N ARG A 33 15.02 -10.89 7.44
CA ARG A 33 15.48 -9.53 7.07
C ARG A 33 14.43 -8.42 7.29
N GLY A 34 13.40 -8.66 8.11
CA GLY A 34 12.39 -7.64 8.43
C GLY A 34 11.55 -7.19 7.25
N ARG A 35 11.37 -8.02 6.21
CA ARG A 35 10.66 -7.65 4.97
C ARG A 35 9.23 -7.18 5.23
N PHE A 36 8.53 -7.81 6.17
CA PHE A 36 7.18 -7.37 6.57
C PHE A 36 7.15 -5.92 7.07
N GLY A 37 8.16 -5.49 7.82
CA GLY A 37 8.26 -4.12 8.35
C GLY A 37 8.54 -3.11 7.24
N ILE A 38 9.38 -3.48 6.28
CA ILE A 38 9.66 -2.63 5.11
C ILE A 38 8.41 -2.43 4.26
N ALA A 39 7.66 -3.50 4.01
CA ALA A 39 6.38 -3.41 3.29
C ALA A 39 5.35 -2.55 4.04
N ALA A 40 5.30 -2.66 5.37
CA ALA A 40 4.44 -1.83 6.21
C ALA A 40 4.79 -0.33 6.12
N ILE A 41 6.09 0.00 6.23
CA ILE A 41 6.57 1.38 6.09
C ILE A 41 6.27 1.91 4.69
N ALA A 42 6.54 1.10 3.65
CA ALA A 42 6.23 1.47 2.27
C ALA A 42 4.73 1.72 2.07
N THR A 43 3.87 0.89 2.66
CA THR A 43 2.41 1.07 2.61
C THR A 43 1.96 2.36 3.30
N PHE A 44 2.50 2.65 4.49
CA PHE A 44 2.22 3.91 5.19
C PHE A 44 2.63 5.12 4.35
N VAL A 45 3.87 5.13 3.84
CA VAL A 45 4.39 6.22 3.00
C VAL A 45 3.55 6.38 1.74
N THR A 46 3.14 5.26 1.12
CA THR A 46 2.28 5.26 -0.06
C THR A 46 1.00 6.03 0.19
N TRP A 47 0.28 5.71 1.26
CA TRP A 47 -1.00 6.34 1.55
C TRP A 47 -0.87 7.86 1.74
N ILE A 48 0.17 8.29 2.46
CA ILE A 48 0.43 9.72 2.66
C ILE A 48 0.78 10.40 1.33
N VAL A 49 1.67 9.81 0.54
CA VAL A 49 2.08 10.36 -0.76
C VAL A 49 0.89 10.41 -1.73
N TRP A 50 0.09 9.35 -1.78
CA TRP A 50 -1.07 9.27 -2.65
C TRP A 50 -2.12 10.32 -2.30
N ARG A 51 -2.40 10.50 -1.00
CA ARG A 51 -3.29 11.58 -0.54
C ARG A 51 -2.78 12.96 -0.95
N VAL A 52 -1.48 13.21 -0.83
CA VAL A 52 -0.88 14.48 -1.27
C VAL A 52 -1.02 14.65 -2.79
N VAL A 53 -0.81 13.59 -3.58
CA VAL A 53 -0.99 13.63 -5.03
C VAL A 53 -2.43 13.99 -5.42
N LEU A 54 -3.43 13.39 -4.77
CA LEU A 54 -4.85 13.68 -5.02
C LEU A 54 -5.19 15.14 -4.70
N GLN A 55 -4.72 15.63 -3.55
CA GLN A 55 -4.92 17.03 -3.14
C GLN A 55 -4.28 18.03 -4.10
N LEU A 56 -3.02 17.79 -4.50
CA LEU A 56 -2.32 18.65 -5.45
C LEU A 56 -2.95 18.62 -6.84
N SER A 57 -3.58 17.52 -7.21
CA SER A 57 -4.24 17.34 -8.51
C SER A 57 -5.70 17.78 -8.51
N ASN A 58 -6.23 18.24 -7.37
CA ASN A 58 -7.64 18.54 -7.16
C ASN A 58 -8.56 17.37 -7.58
N ALA A 59 -8.10 16.15 -7.28
CA ALA A 59 -8.63 14.89 -7.80
C ALA A 59 -9.37 14.07 -6.73
N ASP A 60 -9.84 14.72 -5.66
CA ASP A 60 -10.62 14.08 -4.59
C ASP A 60 -11.92 13.43 -5.10
N ASN A 61 -12.40 13.83 -6.29
CA ASN A 61 -13.57 13.25 -6.95
C ASN A 61 -13.27 11.92 -7.67
N LEU A 62 -12.06 11.37 -7.57
CA LEU A 62 -11.70 10.07 -8.14
C LEU A 62 -12.16 8.88 -7.28
N ASP A 63 -12.69 9.17 -6.09
CA ASP A 63 -13.34 8.21 -5.20
C ASP A 63 -14.80 7.95 -5.63
N VAL A 64 -14.95 7.41 -6.83
CA VAL A 64 -16.25 7.01 -7.38
C VAL A 64 -16.17 5.56 -7.80
N ASP A 65 -16.98 4.73 -7.14
CA ASP A 65 -17.09 3.30 -7.44
C ASP A 65 -17.43 3.07 -8.91
N ASN A 66 -16.56 2.34 -9.60
CA ASN A 66 -16.77 1.99 -11.00
C ASN A 66 -17.17 0.52 -11.13
N PRO A 67 -18.37 0.18 -11.65
CA PRO A 67 -18.81 -1.19 -11.81
C PRO A 67 -17.91 -2.02 -12.74
N LEU A 68 -17.19 -1.37 -13.67
CA LEU A 68 -16.22 -2.03 -14.56
C LEU A 68 -14.91 -2.42 -13.82
N LEU A 69 -14.64 -1.81 -12.68
CA LEU A 69 -13.47 -2.09 -11.84
C LEU A 69 -13.86 -2.90 -10.60
N LEU A 70 -14.89 -3.76 -10.70
CA LEU A 70 -15.41 -4.52 -9.56
C LEU A 70 -15.90 -3.61 -8.41
N GLY A 71 -16.41 -2.44 -8.77
CA GLY A 71 -16.82 -1.41 -7.81
C GLY A 71 -15.64 -0.79 -7.06
N LEU A 72 -14.44 -0.79 -7.63
CA LEU A 72 -13.29 -0.02 -7.11
C LEU A 72 -13.26 1.36 -7.75
N SER A 73 -12.80 2.34 -6.99
CA SER A 73 -12.54 3.69 -7.46
C SER A 73 -11.17 3.80 -8.13
N ALA A 74 -10.94 4.88 -8.89
CA ALA A 74 -9.61 5.16 -9.45
C ALA A 74 -8.61 5.51 -8.33
N GLN A 75 -9.10 6.06 -7.22
CA GLN A 75 -8.32 6.29 -6.01
C GLN A 75 -7.81 4.96 -5.42
N ASP A 76 -8.67 3.96 -5.25
CA ASP A 76 -8.31 2.65 -4.70
C ASP A 76 -7.22 1.97 -5.52
N VAL A 77 -7.40 1.95 -6.85
CA VAL A 77 -6.44 1.33 -7.76
C VAL A 77 -5.09 2.04 -7.70
N GLY A 78 -5.12 3.38 -7.63
CA GLY A 78 -3.91 4.20 -7.55
C GLY A 78 -3.09 3.95 -6.29
N SER A 79 -3.75 3.84 -5.12
CA SER A 79 -3.06 3.52 -3.87
C SER A 79 -2.44 2.12 -3.91
N GLY A 80 -3.13 1.14 -4.51
CA GLY A 80 -2.62 -0.20 -4.74
C GLY A 80 -1.36 -0.26 -5.61
N VAL A 81 -1.41 0.40 -6.77
CA VAL A 81 -0.28 0.45 -7.72
C VAL A 81 0.91 1.15 -7.09
N LEU A 82 0.68 2.26 -6.39
CA LEU A 82 1.76 2.99 -5.74
C LEU A 82 2.39 2.18 -4.59
N ALA A 83 1.57 1.46 -3.79
CA ALA A 83 2.05 0.56 -2.73
C ALA A 83 2.90 -0.58 -3.28
N PHE A 84 2.49 -1.15 -4.41
CA PHE A 84 3.28 -2.14 -5.11
C PHE A 84 4.66 -1.58 -5.49
N LEU A 85 4.71 -0.42 -6.15
CA LEU A 85 5.95 0.17 -6.64
C LEU A 85 6.89 0.60 -5.48
N LEU A 86 6.35 1.28 -4.48
CA LEU A 86 7.12 1.72 -3.31
C LEU A 86 7.59 0.56 -2.42
N THR A 87 6.98 -0.62 -2.55
CA THR A 87 7.49 -1.84 -1.90
C THR A 87 8.50 -2.56 -2.78
N ALA A 88 8.20 -2.73 -4.07
CA ALA A 88 9.03 -3.49 -5.00
C ALA A 88 10.39 -2.83 -5.27
N LEU A 89 10.44 -1.51 -5.43
CA LEU A 89 11.68 -0.80 -5.77
C LEU A 89 12.72 -0.86 -4.65
N PRO A 90 12.43 -0.49 -3.38
CA PRO A 90 13.41 -0.59 -2.30
C PRO A 90 13.81 -2.04 -2.02
N MET A 91 12.85 -2.98 -2.10
CA MET A 91 13.17 -4.39 -1.91
C MET A 91 14.06 -4.94 -3.01
N GLY A 92 13.73 -4.70 -4.28
CA GLY A 92 14.46 -5.25 -5.42
C GLY A 92 15.81 -4.57 -5.65
N LEU A 93 15.96 -3.29 -5.30
CA LEU A 93 17.20 -2.54 -5.58
C LEU A 93 18.17 -2.52 -4.39
N ILE A 94 17.66 -2.57 -3.15
CA ILE A 94 18.47 -2.33 -1.94
C ILE A 94 18.49 -3.56 -1.02
N ILE A 95 17.31 -4.05 -0.61
CA ILE A 95 17.21 -4.97 0.53
C ILE A 95 17.42 -6.44 0.15
N ASP A 96 16.82 -6.85 -0.97
CA ASP A 96 16.84 -8.21 -1.49
C ASP A 96 17.33 -8.24 -2.94
N ARG A 97 18.29 -7.36 -3.26
CA ARG A 97 18.92 -7.28 -4.58
C ARG A 97 19.45 -8.62 -5.08
N ASP A 98 20.06 -9.40 -4.19
CA ASP A 98 20.60 -10.74 -4.51
C ASP A 98 19.60 -11.86 -4.16
N GLY A 99 18.38 -11.49 -3.76
CA GLY A 99 17.31 -12.40 -3.40
C GLY A 99 16.47 -12.83 -4.61
N PRO A 100 15.63 -13.85 -4.44
CA PRO A 100 14.77 -14.31 -5.52
C PRO A 100 13.65 -13.29 -5.78
N ALA A 101 13.56 -12.80 -7.02
CA ALA A 101 12.63 -11.75 -7.44
C ALA A 101 11.16 -12.09 -7.16
N ASN A 102 10.79 -13.37 -7.24
CA ASN A 102 9.43 -13.82 -6.94
C ASN A 102 8.97 -13.45 -5.52
N ARG A 103 9.87 -13.39 -4.53
CA ARG A 103 9.53 -12.99 -3.16
C ARG A 103 9.29 -11.50 -3.05
N VAL A 104 10.09 -10.68 -3.75
CA VAL A 104 9.91 -9.23 -3.81
C VAL A 104 8.57 -8.89 -4.45
N VAL A 105 8.29 -9.49 -5.60
CA VAL A 105 7.02 -9.32 -6.32
C VAL A 105 5.84 -9.79 -5.48
N ALA A 106 5.95 -10.94 -4.79
CA ALA A 106 4.88 -11.42 -3.92
C ALA A 106 4.59 -10.47 -2.75
N ILE A 107 5.62 -9.92 -2.09
CA ILE A 107 5.43 -8.96 -0.99
C ILE A 107 4.79 -7.68 -1.51
N ALA A 108 5.30 -7.14 -2.61
CA ALA A 108 4.76 -5.94 -3.23
C ALA A 108 3.31 -6.13 -3.69
N ALA A 109 2.97 -7.30 -4.26
CA ALA A 109 1.61 -7.64 -4.65
C ALA A 109 0.66 -7.71 -3.45
N ILE A 110 1.09 -8.30 -2.34
CA ILE A 110 0.30 -8.34 -1.10
C ILE A 110 0.10 -6.92 -0.55
N ALA A 111 1.15 -6.10 -0.53
CA ALA A 111 1.06 -4.71 -0.07
C ALA A 111 0.08 -3.91 -0.94
N GLY A 112 0.18 -4.01 -2.26
CA GLY A 112 -0.74 -3.35 -3.19
C GLY A 112 -2.19 -3.83 -3.04
N ALA A 113 -2.43 -5.14 -2.99
CA ALA A 113 -3.78 -5.68 -2.84
C ALA A 113 -4.44 -5.28 -1.51
N LEU A 114 -3.68 -5.26 -0.42
CA LEU A 114 -4.20 -4.83 0.88
C LEU A 114 -4.38 -3.32 0.97
N ALA A 115 -3.56 -2.53 0.28
CA ALA A 115 -3.77 -1.09 0.17
C ALA A 115 -5.12 -0.79 -0.54
N ILE A 116 -5.39 -1.42 -1.68
CA ILE A 116 -6.69 -1.32 -2.38
C ILE A 116 -7.84 -1.68 -1.44
N LEU A 117 -7.69 -2.81 -0.73
CA LEU A 117 -8.74 -3.30 0.15
C LEU A 117 -9.06 -2.31 1.27
N VAL A 118 -8.05 -1.69 1.87
CA VAL A 118 -8.25 -0.76 2.98
C VAL A 118 -8.76 0.60 2.47
N ASP A 119 -8.25 1.09 1.33
CA ASP A 119 -8.66 2.37 0.73
C ASP A 119 -10.14 2.37 0.38
N ARG A 120 -10.62 1.25 -0.18
CA ARG A 120 -12.04 1.04 -0.47
C ARG A 120 -13.00 1.29 0.71
N PHE A 121 -12.54 1.13 1.96
CA PHE A 121 -13.40 1.24 3.15
C PHE A 121 -13.20 2.53 3.95
N ILE A 122 -12.27 3.41 3.55
CA ILE A 122 -11.91 4.62 4.29
C ILE A 122 -12.32 5.86 3.50
#